data_AF-A0A1Y5D3V3-F1
#
_entry.id   AF-A0A1Y5D3V3-F1
#
_cell.length_a   1.000
_cell.length_b   1.000
_cell.length_c   1.000
_cell.angle_alpha   90.00
_cell.angle_beta   90.00
_cell.angle_gamma   90.00
#
_symmetry.space_group_name_H-M   'P 1'
#
loop_
_entity.id
_entity.type
_entity.pdbx_description
1 polymer ?
#
loop_
_entity_poly.entity_id
_entity_poly.type
_entity_poly.pdbx_seq_one_letter_code
_entity_poly.pdbx_strand_id
1 'polypeptide(L)'
;MKNLLILIVAAAVFLHFYPQPEVTKFYNEQKKVLLDGFSEFSDTQVRLKADKVFTDLQPKLASFSAEEVKSLKEVTSSRAKVNEFYQSYCKGKAASIIFHPTNQASVCQTISKYENML
;
A
#
# COMPACT_ATOMS: atom_id res chain seq x y z
N MET A 1 -47.53 9.52 -20.61
CA MET A 1 -46.58 9.60 -19.47
C MET A 1 -46.78 8.50 -18.41
N LYS A 2 -47.99 7.95 -18.20
CA LYS A 2 -48.25 6.86 -17.24
C LYS A 2 -47.55 5.52 -17.60
N ASN A 3 -47.50 5.17 -18.88
CA ASN A 3 -46.90 3.89 -19.32
C ASN A 3 -45.37 3.87 -19.22
N LEU A 4 -44.71 5.03 -19.28
CA LEU A 4 -43.25 5.14 -19.15
C LEU A 4 -42.83 4.86 -17.69
N LEU A 5 -43.57 5.40 -16.73
CA LEU A 5 -43.35 5.13 -15.31
C LEU A 5 -43.55 3.65 -14.97
N ILE A 6 -44.57 3.01 -15.55
CA ILE A 6 -44.84 1.58 -15.33
C ILE A 6 -43.70 0.71 -15.85
N LEU A 7 -43.12 1.05 -17.02
CA LEU A 7 -41.98 0.33 -17.57
C LEU A 7 -40.71 0.47 -16.72
N ILE A 8 -40.44 1.68 -16.20
CA ILE A 8 -39.30 1.92 -15.31
C ILE A 8 -39.46 1.12 -14.01
N VAL A 9 -40.66 1.14 -13.41
CA VAL A 9 -40.97 0.39 -12.19
C VAL A 9 -40.86 -1.12 -12.43
N ALA A 10 -41.38 -1.63 -13.55
CA ALA A 10 -41.27 -3.04 -13.90
C ALA A 10 -39.81 -3.49 -14.10
N ALA A 11 -38.97 -2.66 -14.74
CA ALA A 11 -37.56 -2.97 -14.93
C ALA A 11 -36.78 -2.98 -13.59
N ALA A 12 -37.06 -2.03 -12.69
CA ALA A 12 -36.45 -1.99 -11.36
C ALA A 12 -36.85 -3.21 -10.50
N VAL A 13 -38.12 -3.61 -10.55
CA VAL A 13 -38.61 -4.81 -9.85
C VAL A 13 -38.00 -6.07 -10.48
N PHE A 14 -37.92 -6.16 -11.80
CA PHE A 14 -37.32 -7.31 -12.48
C PHE A 14 -35.84 -7.50 -12.11
N LEU A 15 -35.05 -6.42 -12.12
CA LEU A 15 -33.64 -6.47 -11.71
C LEU A 15 -33.45 -6.74 -10.22
N HIS A 16 -34.39 -6.30 -9.37
CA HIS A 16 -34.31 -6.54 -7.93
C HIS A 16 -34.70 -7.98 -7.55
N PHE A 17 -35.71 -8.57 -8.20
CA PHE A 17 -36.28 -9.87 -7.82
C PHE A 17 -35.80 -11.05 -8.68
N TYR A 18 -35.18 -10.80 -9.84
CA TYR A 18 -34.53 -11.84 -10.67
C TYR A 18 -33.02 -11.56 -10.80
N PRO A 19 -32.23 -11.72 -9.72
CA PRO A 19 -30.79 -11.68 -9.83
C PRO A 19 -30.34 -12.84 -10.72
N GLN A 20 -29.93 -12.53 -11.95
CA GLN A 20 -29.43 -13.53 -12.89
C GLN A 20 -28.04 -14.00 -12.43
N PRO A 21 -27.89 -15.28 -12.04
CA PRO A 21 -26.65 -15.76 -11.44
C PRO A 21 -25.44 -15.64 -12.37
N GLU A 22 -25.67 -15.69 -13.69
CA GLU A 22 -24.60 -15.59 -14.71
C GLU A 22 -23.99 -14.19 -14.80
N VAL A 23 -24.80 -13.12 -14.75
CA VAL A 23 -24.28 -11.74 -14.75
C VAL A 23 -23.59 -11.39 -13.43
N THR A 24 -24.08 -11.93 -12.30
CA THR A 24 -23.40 -11.77 -11.01
C THR A 24 -22.04 -12.48 -11.00
N LYS A 25 -21.96 -13.68 -11.59
CA LYS A 25 -20.72 -14.44 -11.70
C LYS A 25 -19.71 -13.75 -12.61
N PHE A 26 -20.14 -13.30 -13.79
CA PHE A 26 -19.32 -12.51 -14.71
C PHE A 26 -18.81 -11.20 -14.08
N TYR A 27 -19.67 -10.47 -13.37
CA TYR A 27 -19.28 -9.26 -12.64
C TYR A 27 -18.23 -9.57 -11.55
N ASN A 28 -18.44 -10.64 -10.78
CA ASN A 28 -17.51 -11.03 -9.72
C ASN A 28 -16.17 -11.52 -10.27
N GLU A 29 -16.17 -12.29 -11.36
CA GLU A 29 -14.94 -12.75 -12.03
C GLU A 29 -14.16 -11.57 -12.61
N GLN A 30 -14.83 -10.63 -13.30
CA GLN A 30 -14.17 -9.42 -13.79
C GLN A 30 -13.64 -8.53 -12.68
N LYS A 31 -14.41 -8.36 -11.61
CA LYS A 31 -13.98 -7.61 -10.42
C LYS A 31 -12.72 -8.25 -9.82
N LYS A 32 -12.67 -9.58 -9.75
CA LYS A 32 -11.54 -10.31 -9.19
C LYS A 32 -10.30 -10.19 -10.08
N VAL A 33 -10.43 -10.35 -11.40
CA VAL A 33 -9.33 -10.15 -12.36
C VAL A 33 -8.81 -8.72 -12.35
N LEU A 34 -9.68 -7.72 -12.24
CA LEU A 34 -9.26 -6.32 -12.10
C LEU A 34 -8.51 -6.09 -10.79
N LEU A 35 -9.03 -6.58 -9.66
CA LEU A 35 -8.37 -6.47 -8.36
C LEU A 35 -7.03 -7.19 -8.33
N ASP A 36 -6.93 -8.37 -8.93
CA ASP A 36 -5.69 -9.14 -9.03
C ASP A 36 -4.68 -8.41 -9.93
N GLY A 37 -5.10 -7.88 -11.08
CA GLY A 37 -4.26 -7.05 -11.93
C GLY A 37 -3.76 -5.78 -11.23
N PHE A 38 -4.65 -5.05 -10.52
CA PHE A 38 -4.26 -3.91 -9.71
C PHE A 38 -3.35 -4.30 -8.55
N SER A 39 -3.47 -5.49 -7.98
CA SER A 39 -2.59 -5.96 -6.91
C SER A 39 -1.15 -6.13 -7.41
N GLU A 40 -0.95 -6.63 -8.63
CA GLU A 40 0.38 -6.81 -9.25
C GLU A 40 1.03 -5.47 -9.64
N PHE A 41 0.24 -4.53 -10.19
CA PHE A 41 0.69 -3.16 -10.46
C PHE A 41 0.92 -2.35 -9.17
N SER A 42 0.09 -2.60 -8.14
CA SER A 42 0.29 -2.02 -6.81
C SER A 42 1.57 -2.58 -6.20
N ASP A 43 1.84 -3.88 -6.29
CA ASP A 43 3.01 -4.52 -5.69
C ASP A 43 4.32 -4.03 -6.30
N THR A 44 4.36 -3.80 -7.62
CA THR A 44 5.51 -3.19 -8.29
C THR A 44 5.71 -1.72 -7.91
N GLN A 45 4.65 -0.90 -7.86
CA GLN A 45 4.75 0.47 -7.35
C GLN A 45 5.11 0.51 -5.86
N VAL A 46 4.64 -0.45 -5.08
CA VAL A 46 4.87 -0.60 -3.63
C VAL A 46 6.31 -1.03 -3.35
N ARG A 47 6.89 -1.95 -4.13
CA ARG A 47 8.33 -2.27 -4.09
C ARG A 47 9.19 -1.09 -4.51
N LEU A 48 8.86 -0.43 -5.63
CA LEU A 48 9.55 0.79 -6.06
C LEU A 48 9.60 1.85 -4.96
N LYS A 49 8.56 1.97 -4.11
CA LYS A 49 8.51 2.93 -3.01
C LYS A 49 9.43 2.57 -1.84
N ALA A 50 9.49 1.30 -1.44
CA ALA A 50 10.41 0.85 -0.40
C ALA A 50 11.87 1.02 -0.86
N ASP A 51 12.14 0.72 -2.13
CA ASP A 51 13.45 0.95 -2.77
C ASP A 51 13.81 2.44 -2.83
N LYS A 52 12.83 3.35 -3.00
CA LYS A 52 13.05 4.81 -2.98
C LYS A 52 13.56 5.28 -1.62
N VAL A 53 13.02 4.76 -0.51
CA VAL A 53 13.52 5.11 0.83
C VAL A 53 14.99 4.73 0.98
N PHE A 54 15.38 3.53 0.51
CA PHE A 54 16.78 3.09 0.53
C PHE A 54 17.66 3.97 -0.35
N THR A 55 17.21 4.25 -1.58
CA THR A 55 17.94 5.06 -2.57
C THR A 55 18.18 6.48 -2.05
N ASP A 56 17.20 7.11 -1.42
CA ASP A 56 17.32 8.44 -0.84
C ASP A 56 18.28 8.48 0.38
N LEU A 57 18.46 7.35 1.04
CA LEU A 57 19.39 7.19 2.16
C LEU A 57 20.81 6.82 1.71
N GLN A 58 21.02 6.33 0.48
CA GLN A 58 22.35 5.99 -0.07
C GLN A 58 23.44 7.05 0.16
N PRO A 59 23.22 8.36 -0.13
CA PRO A 59 24.25 9.37 0.10
C PRO A 59 24.59 9.57 1.58
N LYS A 60 23.72 9.14 2.49
CA LYS A 60 23.92 9.23 3.94
C LYS A 60 24.46 7.95 4.56
N LEU A 61 24.57 6.84 3.81
CA LEU A 61 25.04 5.55 4.35
C LEU A 61 26.48 5.60 4.87
N ALA A 62 27.27 6.62 4.54
CA ALA A 62 28.60 6.83 5.11
C ALA A 62 28.58 7.01 6.64
N SER A 63 27.45 7.47 7.22
CA SER A 63 27.29 7.57 8.68
C SER A 63 26.75 6.30 9.32
N PHE A 64 26.44 5.26 8.53
CA PHE A 64 25.86 4.02 8.99
C PHE A 64 26.96 2.96 9.11
N SER A 65 26.92 2.18 10.19
CA SER A 65 27.73 0.97 10.31
C SER A 65 27.24 -0.11 9.33
N ALA A 66 28.08 -1.12 9.07
CA ALA A 66 27.70 -2.24 8.20
C ALA A 66 26.43 -2.96 8.68
N GLU A 67 26.23 -3.05 10.00
CA GLU A 67 25.05 -3.66 10.62
C GLU A 67 23.79 -2.80 10.42
N GLU A 68 23.91 -1.47 10.57
CA GLU A 68 22.81 -0.55 10.30
C GLU A 68 22.43 -0.54 8.81
N VAL A 69 23.40 -0.60 7.89
CA VAL A 69 23.11 -0.71 6.44
C VAL A 69 22.38 -2.01 6.13
N LYS A 70 22.79 -3.13 6.74
CA LYS A 70 22.11 -4.43 6.58
C LYS A 70 20.67 -4.35 7.08
N SER A 71 20.47 -3.79 8.26
CA SER A 71 19.14 -3.63 8.86
C SER A 71 18.27 -2.67 8.07
N LEU A 72 18.86 -1.61 7.51
CA LEU A 72 18.15 -0.69 6.63
C LEU A 72 17.65 -1.39 5.36
N LYS A 73 18.48 -2.21 4.71
CA LYS A 73 18.06 -3.01 3.55
C LYS A 73 16.88 -3.93 3.87
N GLU A 74 16.87 -4.47 5.09
CA GLU A 74 15.75 -5.30 5.54
C GLU A 74 14.48 -4.48 5.76
N VAL A 75 14.58 -3.34 6.46
CA VAL A 75 13.44 -2.43 6.69
C VAL A 75 12.86 -1.96 5.35
N THR A 76 13.72 -1.66 4.38
CA THR A 76 13.31 -1.20 3.04
C THR A 76 13.00 -2.33 2.07
N SER A 77 12.95 -3.59 2.50
CA SER A 77 12.68 -4.72 1.59
C SER A 77 11.21 -4.80 1.14
N SER A 78 10.30 -4.14 1.87
CA SER A 78 8.88 -4.07 1.55
C SER A 78 8.24 -2.87 2.23
N ARG A 79 7.13 -2.35 1.67
CA ARG A 79 6.35 -1.28 2.31
C ARG A 79 5.84 -1.67 3.69
N ALA A 80 5.44 -2.93 3.88
CA ALA A 80 4.95 -3.42 5.17
C ALA A 80 6.02 -3.21 6.27
N LYS A 81 7.26 -3.61 5.99
CA LYS A 81 8.39 -3.41 6.92
C LYS A 81 8.74 -1.94 7.13
N VAL A 82 8.68 -1.11 6.08
CA VAL A 82 8.89 0.34 6.22
C VAL A 82 7.82 0.95 7.13
N ASN A 83 6.54 0.60 6.93
CA ASN A 83 5.45 1.10 7.75
C ASN A 83 5.57 0.60 9.20
N GLU A 84 5.87 -0.68 9.42
CA GLU A 84 6.09 -1.24 10.76
C GLU A 84 7.21 -0.50 11.50
N PHE A 85 8.34 -0.26 10.83
CA PHE A 85 9.44 0.52 11.37
C PHE A 85 9.00 1.96 11.69
N TYR A 86 8.27 2.60 10.77
CA TYR A 86 7.80 3.97 10.94
C TYR A 86 6.86 4.12 12.15
N GLN A 87 5.89 3.22 12.29
CA GLN A 87 4.96 3.25 13.43
C GLN A 87 5.69 3.04 14.75
N SER A 88 6.63 2.09 14.80
CA SER A 88 7.31 1.71 16.04
C SER A 88 8.36 2.74 16.47
N TYR A 89 9.26 3.11 15.56
CA TYR A 89 10.48 3.87 15.90
C TYR A 89 10.39 5.36 15.57
N CYS A 90 9.54 5.75 14.61
CA CYS A 90 9.41 7.15 14.22
C CYS A 90 8.21 7.83 14.90
N LYS A 91 7.01 7.25 14.77
CA LYS A 91 5.80 7.76 15.45
C LYS A 91 5.75 7.36 16.92
N GLY A 92 6.04 6.10 17.22
CA GLY A 92 6.12 5.57 18.58
C GLY A 92 7.29 6.13 19.39
N LYS A 93 8.24 6.82 18.74
CA LYS A 93 9.45 7.42 19.34
C LYS A 93 10.27 6.42 20.17
N ALA A 94 10.15 5.12 19.88
CA ALA A 94 10.96 4.10 20.52
C ALA A 94 12.42 4.22 20.04
N ALA A 95 13.38 4.04 20.94
CA ALA A 95 14.78 3.94 20.56
C ALA A 95 15.04 2.60 19.86
N SER A 96 15.73 2.62 18.73
CA SER A 96 16.21 1.40 18.09
C SER A 96 17.42 0.87 18.85
N ILE A 97 17.46 -0.46 19.03
CA ILE A 97 18.65 -1.15 19.55
C ILE A 97 19.74 -1.23 18.47
N ILE A 98 19.35 -1.14 17.19
CA ILE A 98 20.23 -1.33 16.04
C ILE A 98 20.71 0.02 15.49
N PHE A 99 19.79 0.96 15.28
CA PHE A 99 20.14 2.26 14.70
C PHE A 99 20.63 3.23 15.76
N HIS A 100 21.80 3.82 15.52
CA HIS A 100 22.26 4.96 16.31
C HIS A 100 21.20 6.09 16.24
N PRO A 101 20.94 6.85 17.33
CA PRO A 101 19.87 7.84 17.36
C PRO A 101 19.89 8.84 16.20
N THR A 102 21.08 9.27 15.76
CA THR A 102 21.24 10.17 14.61
C THR A 102 20.86 9.52 13.28
N ASN A 103 21.20 8.23 13.11
CA ASN A 103 20.87 7.46 11.91
C ASN A 103 19.38 7.11 11.91
N GLN A 104 18.80 6.72 13.05
CA GLN A 104 17.36 6.53 13.21
C GLN A 104 16.60 7.81 12.82
N ALA A 105 17.03 8.98 13.31
CA ALA A 105 16.40 10.25 12.97
C ALA A 105 16.47 10.51 11.45
N SER A 106 17.61 10.23 10.82
CA SER A 106 17.78 10.34 9.37
C SER A 106 16.85 9.41 8.59
N VAL A 107 16.72 8.15 9.02
CA VAL A 107 15.79 7.16 8.45
C VAL A 107 14.35 7.65 8.59
N CYS A 108 13.94 8.08 9.79
CA CYS A 108 12.60 8.59 10.04
C CYS A 108 12.27 9.83 9.22
N GLN A 109 13.22 10.76 9.05
CA GLN A 109 13.04 11.95 8.23
C GLN A 109 12.89 11.61 6.74
N THR A 110 13.60 10.58 6.25
CA THR A 110 13.43 10.12 4.87
C THR A 110 12.07 9.43 4.71
N ILE A 111 11.70 8.53 5.62
CA ILE A 111 10.43 7.81 5.55
C ILE A 111 9.23 8.77 5.64
N SER A 112 9.30 9.82 6.46
CA SER A 112 8.20 10.79 6.60
C SER A 112 7.85 11.51 5.29
N LYS A 113 8.80 11.67 4.36
CA LYS A 113 8.53 12.20 3.01
C LYS A 113 7.57 11.33 2.21
N TYR A 114 7.52 10.04 2.55
CA TYR A 114 6.68 9.04 1.89
C TYR A 114 5.50 8.59 2.77
N GLU A 115 5.27 9.24 3.92
CA GLU A 115 4.25 8.83 4.90
C GLU A 115 2.86 8.66 4.30
N ASN A 116 2.44 9.56 3.41
CA ASN A 116 1.14 9.51 2.73
C ASN A 116 0.97 8.28 1.82
N MET A 117 2.03 7.50 1.63
CA MET A 117 2.09 6.32 0.77
C MET A 117 2.49 5.05 1.54
N LEU A 118 2.65 5.12 2.88
CA LEU A 118 2.95 4.01 3.77
C LEU A 118 1.71 3.24 4.21
#